data_AF-W6URK8-F1
#
_entry.id   AF-W6URK8-F1
#
_cell.length_a   1.000
_cell.length_b   1.000
_cell.length_c   1.000
_cell.angle_alpha   90.00
_cell.angle_beta   90.00
_cell.angle_gamma   90.00
#
_symmetry.space_group_name_H-M   'P 1'
#
loop_
_entity.id
_entity.type
_entity.pdbx_description
1 polymer ?
#
loop_
_entity_poly.entity_id
_entity_poly.type
_entity_poly.pdbx_seq_one_letter_code
_entity_poly.pdbx_strand_id
1 'polypeptide(L)'
;MICTPICGRLTRRSLAVQRYFSLMSTHTGFKKVALILHGCGVFDGSEIHEATSLCCIAPVLAARCLPGVHVTTGTDAGTARAIKSMGAVHEKCEITEVCVDENLKVVTAPAYMCATATIADIFDNIGLLVKKVLSLTN
;
A
#
# COMPACT_ATOMS: atom_id res chain seq x y z
N MET A 1 18.34 39.02 7.15
CA MET A 1 16.89 39.12 6.91
C MET A 1 16.46 37.81 6.25
N ILE A 2 15.63 37.04 6.95
CA ILE A 2 14.91 35.81 6.55
C ILE A 2 15.76 34.62 6.07
N CYS A 3 16.30 33.86 7.03
CA CYS A 3 16.44 32.42 6.89
C CYS A 3 15.96 31.82 8.22
N THR A 4 14.67 31.51 8.31
CA THR A 4 14.05 30.93 9.51
C THR A 4 14.46 29.46 9.64
N PRO A 5 14.73 28.96 10.86
CA PRO A 5 15.02 27.56 11.08
C PRO A 5 13.70 26.77 11.06
N ILE A 6 13.50 25.94 10.04
CA ILE A 6 12.36 24.99 9.98
C ILE A 6 12.68 23.69 10.76
N CYS A 7 13.71 23.71 11.61
CA CYS A 7 13.99 22.66 12.59
C CYS A 7 13.03 22.72 13.79
N GLY A 8 11.72 22.56 13.54
CA GLY A 8 10.69 22.70 14.58
C GLY A 8 9.34 22.04 14.29
N ARG A 9 9.24 21.12 13.30
CA ARG A 9 7.94 20.52 12.93
C ARG A 9 7.92 18.98 12.90
N LEU A 10 8.78 18.33 13.69
CA LEU A 10 8.77 16.87 13.91
C LEU A 10 8.05 16.42 15.21
N THR A 11 7.26 17.30 15.84
CA THR A 11 6.56 16.98 17.11
C THR A 11 5.05 17.17 17.09
N ARG A 12 4.41 17.40 15.94
CA ARG A 12 2.97 17.08 15.83
C ARG A 12 2.81 15.60 15.50
N ARG A 13 3.03 14.76 16.51
CA ARG A 13 2.35 13.47 16.62
C ARG A 13 0.85 13.77 16.47
N SER A 14 0.28 13.54 15.30
CA SER A 14 -1.16 13.61 15.17
C SER A 14 -1.71 12.54 16.12
N LEU A 15 -2.57 12.95 17.05
CA LEU A 15 -3.24 12.05 17.98
C LEU A 15 -3.96 10.90 17.24
N ALA A 16 -4.22 11.05 15.95
CA ALA A 16 -4.74 10.02 15.06
C ALA A 16 -3.78 8.82 14.92
N VAL A 17 -2.50 9.00 14.59
CA VAL A 17 -1.56 7.87 14.40
C VAL A 17 -1.32 7.11 15.71
N GLN A 18 -1.18 7.83 16.82
CA GLN A 18 -0.96 7.23 18.13
C GLN A 18 -2.22 6.53 18.67
N ARG A 19 -3.42 7.01 18.32
CA ARG A 19 -4.68 6.33 18.64
C ARG A 19 -4.98 5.16 17.70
N TYR A 20 -4.64 5.24 16.41
CA TYR A 20 -4.81 4.13 15.45
C TYR A 20 -4.01 2.90 15.87
N PHE A 21 -2.76 3.08 16.32
CA PHE A 21 -1.93 1.99 16.83
C PHE A 21 -2.52 1.32 18.09
N SER A 22 -3.22 2.09 18.92
CA SER A 22 -3.91 1.58 20.11
C SER A 22 -5.26 0.90 19.76
N LEU A 23 -6.01 1.43 18.80
CA LEU A 23 -7.33 0.91 18.41
C LEU A 23 -7.27 -0.39 17.59
N MET A 24 -6.16 -0.63 16.87
CA MET A 24 -5.91 -1.89 16.16
C MET A 24 -5.42 -3.02 17.07
N SER A 25 -5.27 -2.75 18.38
CA SER A 25 -4.71 -3.69 19.36
C SER A 25 -5.74 -4.65 19.97
N THR A 26 -6.99 -4.67 19.52
CA THR A 26 -8.04 -5.52 20.08
C THR A 26 -8.54 -6.55 19.06
N HIS A 27 -7.66 -7.46 18.59
CA HIS A 27 -7.97 -8.89 18.41
C HIS A 27 -6.78 -9.70 17.86
N THR A 28 -6.40 -10.75 18.60
CA THR A 28 -5.70 -12.00 18.20
C THR A 28 -4.24 -11.95 17.70
N GLY A 29 -3.34 -12.60 18.44
CA GLY A 29 -2.33 -13.56 17.95
C GLY A 29 -1.20 -13.17 16.98
N PHE A 30 -1.20 -11.97 16.37
CA PHE A 30 -0.20 -11.62 15.36
C PHE A 30 0.98 -10.83 15.95
N LYS A 31 2.21 -11.19 15.56
CA LYS A 31 3.42 -10.44 15.92
C LYS A 31 3.33 -9.03 15.33
N LYS A 32 3.83 -8.03 16.07
CA LYS A 32 3.85 -6.63 15.60
C LYS A 32 4.74 -6.54 14.36
N VAL A 33 4.20 -5.99 13.27
CA VAL A 33 4.91 -5.74 12.01
C VAL A 33 4.91 -4.23 11.79
N ALA A 34 6.08 -3.68 11.44
CA ALA A 34 6.22 -2.29 11.03
C ALA A 34 6.61 -2.25 9.55
N LEU A 35 5.90 -1.44 8.76
CA LEU A 35 6.26 -1.13 7.39
C LEU A 35 6.96 0.23 7.39
N ILE A 36 8.24 0.22 7.05
CA ILE A 36 9.00 1.46 6.85
C ILE A 36 8.96 1.76 5.36
N LEU A 37 8.18 2.77 4.99
CA LEU A 37 8.21 3.31 3.64
C LEU A 37 9.38 4.28 3.56
N HIS A 38 10.27 4.05 2.59
CA HIS A 38 11.28 5.02 2.18
C HIS A 38 11.02 5.35 0.71
N GLY A 39 11.10 6.62 0.38
CA GLY A 39 10.96 7.14 -0.96
C GLY A 39 12.00 8.21 -1.22
N CYS A 40 12.34 8.39 -2.49
CA CYS A 40 13.31 9.39 -2.95
C CYS A 40 12.61 10.74 -3.15
N GLY A 41 11.82 11.17 -2.16
CA GLY A 41 10.99 12.38 -2.25
C GLY A 41 11.81 13.56 -2.75
N VAL A 42 11.57 13.98 -3.99
CA VAL A 42 12.38 15.01 -4.66
C VAL A 42 12.01 16.41 -4.12
N PHE A 43 10.87 16.56 -3.42
CA PHE A 43 10.41 17.87 -2.89
C PHE A 43 9.78 17.86 -1.49
N ASP A 44 9.41 16.71 -0.93
CA ASP A 44 8.92 16.49 0.42
C ASP A 44 9.21 15.04 0.82
N GLY A 45 9.37 14.74 2.12
CA GLY A 45 9.68 13.37 2.56
C GLY A 45 8.54 12.39 2.23
N SER A 46 8.78 11.08 2.32
CA SER A 46 7.72 10.07 2.13
C SER A 46 6.61 10.24 3.16
N GLU A 47 5.52 10.86 2.75
CA GLU A 47 4.31 11.00 3.56
C GLU A 47 3.40 9.79 3.34
N ILE A 48 2.69 9.37 4.40
CA ILE A 48 1.75 8.21 4.32
C ILE A 48 0.62 8.47 3.30
N HIS A 49 0.38 9.73 2.95
CA HIS A 49 -0.61 10.17 1.96
C HIS A 49 -0.07 10.24 0.53
N GLU A 50 1.18 9.86 0.28
CA GLU A 50 1.71 9.74 -1.07
C GLU A 50 1.26 8.42 -1.72
N ALA A 51 1.21 8.41 -3.05
CA ALA A 51 0.82 7.24 -3.81
C ALA A 51 1.79 6.06 -3.56
N THR A 52 1.27 4.97 -2.99
CA THR A 52 2.06 3.77 -2.67
C THR A 52 1.74 2.67 -3.66
N SER A 53 2.77 1.93 -4.10
CA SER A 53 2.58 0.78 -4.99
C SER A 53 3.17 -0.50 -4.42
N LEU A 54 2.43 -1.61 -4.56
CA LEU A 54 2.83 -2.92 -4.05
C LEU A 54 2.45 -4.00 -5.06
N CYS A 55 3.34 -4.94 -5.34
CA CYS A 55 3.07 -6.01 -6.31
C CYS A 55 3.33 -7.40 -5.71
N CYS A 56 2.79 -8.42 -6.38
CA CYS A 56 2.93 -9.82 -5.98
C CYS A 56 2.34 -10.07 -4.58
N ILE A 57 3.14 -10.48 -3.60
CA ILE A 57 2.70 -10.74 -2.22
C ILE A 57 2.77 -9.50 -1.30
N ALA A 58 3.43 -8.43 -1.75
CA ALA A 58 3.60 -7.20 -0.96
C ALA A 58 2.27 -6.54 -0.50
N PRO A 59 1.15 -6.60 -1.26
CA PRO A 59 -0.13 -6.03 -0.83
C PRO A 59 -0.67 -6.57 0.50
N VAL A 60 -0.24 -7.76 0.92
CA VAL A 60 -0.56 -8.35 2.25
C VAL A 60 -0.04 -7.47 3.39
N LEU A 61 1.07 -6.74 3.18
CA LEU A 61 1.61 -5.81 4.17
C LEU A 61 0.71 -4.56 4.30
N ALA A 62 0.23 -4.02 3.18
CA ALA A 62 -0.75 -2.92 3.20
C ALA A 62 -2.03 -3.35 3.90
N ALA A 63 -2.53 -4.55 3.63
CA ALA A 63 -3.72 -5.09 4.28
C ALA A 63 -3.62 -5.13 5.81
N ARG A 64 -2.40 -5.27 6.36
CA ARG A 64 -2.17 -5.27 7.81
C ARG A 64 -1.88 -3.88 8.38
N CYS A 65 -1.21 -3.03 7.62
CA CYS A 65 -0.78 -1.71 8.07
C CYS A 65 -1.84 -0.63 7.87
N LEU A 66 -2.72 -0.80 6.88
CA LEU A 66 -3.75 0.15 6.49
C LEU A 66 -5.14 -0.49 6.64
N PRO A 67 -5.97 -0.02 7.58
CA PRO A 67 -7.29 -0.59 7.80
C PRO A 67 -8.24 -0.24 6.64
N GLY A 68 -8.96 -1.23 6.12
CA GLY A 68 -9.96 -1.03 5.06
C GLY A 68 -9.38 -0.80 3.67
N VAL A 69 -8.08 -0.99 3.44
CA VAL A 69 -7.45 -0.80 2.13
C VAL A 69 -7.97 -1.79 1.09
N HIS A 70 -8.14 -1.32 -0.13
CA HIS A 70 -8.44 -2.15 -1.30
C HIS A 70 -7.15 -2.63 -1.95
N VAL A 71 -6.97 -3.95 -2.03
CA VAL A 71 -5.76 -4.56 -2.59
C VAL A 71 -6.08 -5.78 -3.44
N THR A 72 -5.20 -6.07 -4.39
CA THR A 72 -5.20 -7.34 -5.12
C THR A 72 -3.89 -8.08 -4.97
N THR A 73 -3.97 -9.41 -4.98
CA THR A 73 -2.84 -10.33 -5.14
C THR A 73 -3.12 -11.35 -6.24
N GLY A 74 -4.07 -11.05 -7.13
CA GLY A 74 -4.56 -11.97 -8.16
C GLY A 74 -5.81 -12.73 -7.72
N THR A 75 -5.92 -13.98 -8.15
CA THR A 75 -7.11 -14.82 -7.97
C THR A 75 -6.97 -15.89 -6.88
N ASP A 76 -5.83 -15.95 -6.18
CA ASP A 76 -5.59 -16.95 -5.14
C ASP A 76 -6.57 -16.82 -3.96
N ALA A 77 -7.39 -17.86 -3.75
CA ALA A 77 -8.42 -17.86 -2.72
C ALA A 77 -7.83 -17.95 -1.29
N GLY A 78 -6.63 -18.53 -1.13
CA GLY A 78 -5.95 -18.60 0.17
C GLY A 78 -5.56 -17.22 0.68
N THR A 79 -4.86 -16.48 -0.16
CA THR A 79 -4.41 -15.11 0.11
C THR A 79 -5.58 -14.15 0.26
N ALA A 80 -6.62 -14.28 -0.58
CA ALA A 80 -7.84 -13.48 -0.47
C ALA A 80 -8.53 -13.62 0.91
N ARG A 81 -8.60 -14.84 1.46
CA ARG A 81 -9.16 -15.09 2.80
C ARG A 81 -8.29 -14.46 3.89
N ALA A 82 -6.97 -14.57 3.78
CA ALA A 82 -6.04 -13.96 4.73
C ALA A 82 -6.18 -12.43 4.75
N ILE A 83 -6.23 -11.79 3.57
CA ILE A 83 -6.41 -10.33 3.44
C ILE A 83 -7.72 -9.86 4.09
N LYS A 84 -8.83 -10.58 3.83
CA LYS A 84 -10.12 -10.28 4.47
C LYS A 84 -10.07 -10.45 5.99
N SER A 85 -9.39 -11.48 6.48
CA SER A 85 -9.23 -11.71 7.94
C SER A 85 -8.40 -10.62 8.63
N MET A 86 -7.55 -9.90 7.88
CA MET A 86 -6.75 -8.80 8.40
C MET A 86 -7.49 -7.45 8.40
N GLY A 87 -8.71 -7.38 7.84
CA GLY A 87 -9.52 -6.16 7.81
C GLY A 87 -9.35 -5.31 6.55
N ALA A 88 -8.84 -5.90 5.47
CA ALA A 88 -8.71 -5.26 4.15
C ALA A 88 -9.66 -5.91 3.12
N VAL A 89 -9.90 -5.20 2.02
CA VAL A 89 -10.75 -5.67 0.93
C VAL A 89 -9.88 -6.26 -0.18
N HIS A 90 -10.08 -7.55 -0.46
CA HIS A 90 -9.40 -8.20 -1.58
C HIS A 90 -10.26 -8.13 -2.84
N GLU A 91 -9.72 -7.48 -3.87
CA GLU A 91 -10.29 -7.45 -5.21
C GLU A 91 -9.58 -8.48 -6.09
N LYS A 92 -10.37 -9.31 -6.78
CA LYS A 92 -9.83 -10.26 -7.73
C LYS A 92 -9.49 -9.52 -9.01
N CYS A 93 -8.22 -9.55 -9.38
CA CYS A 93 -7.70 -8.92 -10.58
C CYS A 93 -6.89 -9.94 -11.38
N GLU A 94 -7.07 -9.96 -12.69
CA GLU A 94 -6.24 -10.70 -13.63
C GLU A 94 -4.92 -9.95 -13.94
N ILE A 95 -3.99 -10.59 -14.66
CA ILE A 95 -2.68 -9.99 -15.00
C ILE A 95 -2.81 -8.73 -15.87
N THR A 96 -3.91 -8.54 -16.59
CA THR A 96 -4.13 -7.38 -17.45
C THR A 96 -4.62 -6.14 -16.69
N GLU A 97 -4.89 -6.25 -15.40
CA GLU A 97 -5.50 -5.20 -14.59
C GLU A 97 -4.78 -5.00 -13.25
N VAL A 98 -5.05 -3.85 -12.63
CA VAL A 98 -4.48 -3.43 -11.36
C VAL A 98 -5.59 -2.88 -10.47
N CYS A 99 -5.51 -3.15 -9.17
CA CYS A 99 -6.45 -2.62 -8.20
C CYS A 99 -5.92 -1.27 -7.69
N VAL A 100 -6.80 -0.27 -7.66
CA VAL A 100 -6.47 1.10 -7.25
C VAL A 100 -7.42 1.51 -6.12
N ASP A 101 -6.85 1.82 -4.97
CA ASP A 101 -7.54 2.48 -3.87
C ASP A 101 -7.25 3.98 -3.95
N GLU A 102 -8.22 4.76 -4.44
CA GLU A 102 -8.07 6.21 -4.58
C GLU A 102 -8.08 6.95 -3.24
N ASN A 103 -8.73 6.39 -2.21
CA ASN A 103 -8.86 7.04 -0.90
C ASN A 103 -7.53 7.00 -0.14
N LEU A 104 -6.84 5.86 -0.20
CA LEU A 104 -5.53 5.67 0.43
C LEU A 104 -4.36 5.84 -0.55
N LYS A 105 -4.66 6.15 -1.83
CA LYS A 105 -3.70 6.23 -2.94
C LYS A 105 -2.81 5.00 -3.04
N VAL A 106 -3.38 3.80 -2.90
CA VAL A 106 -2.66 2.53 -2.97
C VAL A 106 -2.94 1.85 -4.30
N VAL A 107 -1.89 1.50 -5.04
CA VAL A 107 -2.00 0.75 -6.30
C VAL A 107 -1.37 -0.62 -6.12
N THR A 108 -2.10 -1.67 -6.51
CA THR A 108 -1.64 -3.05 -6.36
C THR A 108 -1.80 -3.87 -7.61
N ALA A 109 -0.87 -4.80 -7.83
CA ALA A 109 -0.86 -5.65 -9.01
C ALA A 109 -0.42 -7.09 -8.72
N PRO A 110 -1.00 -8.09 -9.39
CA PRO A 110 -0.72 -9.50 -9.13
C PRO A 110 0.68 -9.95 -9.58
N ALA A 111 1.23 -9.41 -10.67
CA ALA A 111 2.53 -9.79 -11.21
C ALA A 111 2.74 -11.34 -11.22
N TYR A 112 3.78 -11.82 -10.54
CA TYR A 112 4.13 -13.26 -10.48
C TYR A 112 3.16 -14.13 -9.67
N MET A 113 2.14 -13.57 -9.00
CA MET A 113 1.10 -14.39 -8.34
C MET A 113 0.23 -15.14 -9.37
N CYS A 114 0.18 -14.68 -10.61
CA CYS A 114 -0.48 -15.36 -11.72
C CYS A 114 0.48 -16.38 -12.35
N ALA A 115 0.39 -17.66 -11.95
CA ALA A 115 1.28 -18.71 -12.45
C ALA A 115 1.20 -18.97 -13.97
N THR A 116 0.13 -18.52 -14.63
CA THR A 116 -0.10 -18.66 -16.08
C THR A 116 0.44 -17.49 -16.90
N ALA A 117 0.96 -16.43 -16.26
CA ALA A 117 1.42 -15.22 -16.94
C ALA A 117 2.81 -15.39 -17.57
N THR A 118 3.01 -14.81 -18.75
CA THR A 118 4.34 -14.72 -19.35
C THR A 118 5.09 -13.49 -18.83
N ILE A 119 6.41 -13.45 -19.05
CA ILE A 119 7.25 -12.29 -18.66
C ILE A 119 6.77 -11.00 -19.35
N ALA A 120 6.25 -11.10 -20.59
CA ALA A 120 5.69 -9.95 -21.30
C ALA A 120 4.43 -9.41 -20.60
N ASP A 121 3.52 -10.29 -20.19
CA ASP A 121 2.30 -9.89 -19.48
C ASP A 121 2.62 -9.23 -18.13
N ILE A 122 3.64 -9.74 -17.42
CA ILE A 122 4.10 -9.18 -16.16
C ILE A 122 4.71 -7.79 -16.37
N PHE A 123 5.49 -7.61 -17.44
CA PHE A 123 6.06 -6.31 -17.79
C PHE A 123 4.96 -5.29 -18.08
N ASP A 124 3.94 -5.66 -18.85
CA ASP A 124 2.81 -4.80 -19.16
C ASP A 124 1.98 -4.49 -17.90
N ASN A 125 1.78 -5.47 -17.01
CA ASN A 125 1.10 -5.30 -15.73
C ASN A 125 1.81 -4.29 -14.82
N ILE A 126 3.14 -4.41 -14.69
CA ILE A 126 3.94 -3.46 -13.90
C ILE A 126 3.94 -2.08 -14.57
N GLY A 127 3.99 -2.02 -15.90
CA GLY A 127 3.88 -0.76 -16.64
C GLY A 127 2.54 -0.06 -16.39
N LEU A 128 1.44 -0.81 -16.32
CA LEU A 128 0.12 -0.28 -15.95
C LEU A 128 0.08 0.21 -14.50
N LEU A 129 0.67 -0.55 -13.56
CA LEU A 129 0.79 -0.15 -12.17
C LEU A 129 1.53 1.19 -12.04
N VAL A 130 2.69 1.36 -12.69
CA VAL A 130 3.46 2.60 -12.64
C VAL A 130 2.66 3.77 -13.23
N LYS A 131 1.99 3.57 -14.39
CA LYS A 131 1.12 4.59 -14.99
C LYS A 131 0.00 5.04 -14.05
N LYS A 132 -0.63 4.11 -13.33
CA LYS A 132 -1.68 4.42 -12.37
C LYS A 132 -1.17 5.16 -11.14
N VAL A 133 0.00 4.78 -10.62
CA VAL A 133 0.65 5.50 -9.52
C VAL A 133 0.91 6.94 -9.92
N LEU A 134 1.52 7.16 -11.11
CA LEU A 134 1.79 8.51 -11.62
C LEU A 134 0.51 9.35 -11.80
N SER A 135 -0.62 8.72 -12.11
CA SER A 135 -1.90 9.44 -12.20
C SER A 135 -2.45 9.93 -10.85
N LEU A 136 -2.00 9.32 -9.73
CA LEU A 136 -2.40 9.69 -8.37
C LEU A 136 -1.43 10.67 -7.70
N THR A 137 -0.27 10.94 -8.32
CA THR A 137 0.80 11.81 -7.80
C THR A 137 0.67 13.28 -8.26
N ASN A 138 -0.32 13.61 -9.09
CA ASN A 138 -0.59 15.00 -9.52
C ASN A 138 -1.45 15.80 -8.55
#